data_AF-A0A2D6F7Q4-F1
#
_entry.id   AF-A0A2D6F7Q4-F1
#
_cell.length_a   1.000
_cell.length_b   1.000
_cell.length_c   1.000
_cell.angle_alpha   90.00
_cell.angle_beta   90.00
_cell.angle_gamma   90.00
#
_symmetry.space_group_name_H-M   'P 1'
#
loop_
_entity.id
_entity.type
_entity.pdbx_description
1 polymer ?
#
loop_
_entity_poly.entity_id
_entity_poly.type
_entity_poly.pdbx_seq_one_letter_code
_entity_poly.pdbx_strand_id
1 'polypeptide(L)'
;MASPDIELMAHLIRRAGFGATYEELERFAAKGYAATVDELLSPMEQPDLEMDLLERYFIDWKEMNALEVNQAYLTYRMINTKRPLQEKMTLFWHGIFCVGNSKCEHGGQIQTQLNMFREKGMGSFPELLLALSVDPAMVFYLDNCMSHKDAINENFGRELLELFAMGVGMDGHANYTEEDVKECARAFTGWTIANAIPRYPYGRFPSTFAFNAADHDYGEKTFQGETGNFNGDDIIEIIVKQPSAGRFIARHLYNFFVADEPQIPAWQETPPRDMDAIKEMEDAYFESGYNLTAMLRVLFNSDWFKAARFEKVKSPAETVAGTMRLVQDFTSPKPGLHPIAMEIRYMGQDLMNPPTVEGWHTGQEWIDSGTLVERINFTADQMGNVDHPGVKAIIDRLGSEGITEPSALVDRCLDMVGAYSLPEETRAYLMDHIDKSGELKPGSESFGGIVAQTLQLIVATQEYQFA
;
A
#
# COMPACT_ATOMS: atom_id res chain seq x y z
N MET A 1 5.94 -7.92 28.40
CA MET A 1 5.52 -6.62 27.82
C MET A 1 6.75 -5.92 27.30
N ALA A 2 6.68 -5.54 26.04
CA ALA A 2 7.70 -4.82 25.30
C ALA A 2 7.98 -3.44 25.93
N SER A 3 9.13 -2.86 25.59
CA SER A 3 9.41 -1.48 25.97
C SER A 3 8.56 -0.50 25.14
N PRO A 4 8.31 0.73 25.63
CA PRO A 4 7.64 1.77 24.84
C PRO A 4 8.31 2.03 23.48
N ASP A 5 9.63 1.91 23.40
CA ASP A 5 10.38 2.07 22.15
C ASP A 5 10.07 0.96 21.14
N ILE A 6 9.95 -0.30 21.59
CA ILE A 6 9.58 -1.42 20.72
C ILE A 6 8.12 -1.28 20.27
N GLU A 7 7.22 -0.89 21.17
CA GLU A 7 5.81 -0.64 20.83
C GLU A 7 5.66 0.45 19.76
N LEU A 8 6.38 1.57 19.93
CA LEU A 8 6.38 2.65 18.97
C LEU A 8 7.02 2.25 17.64
N MET A 9 8.08 1.44 17.68
CA MET A 9 8.70 0.90 16.49
C MET A 9 7.81 -0.11 15.76
N ALA A 10 7.06 -0.93 16.50
CA ALA A 10 6.09 -1.86 15.94
C ALA A 10 4.99 -1.12 15.17
N HIS A 11 4.51 0.00 15.72
CA HIS A 11 3.59 0.90 15.02
C HIS A 11 4.22 1.43 13.73
N LEU A 12 5.41 2.04 13.80
CA LEU A 12 6.10 2.57 12.62
C LEU A 12 6.27 1.52 11.52
N ILE A 13 6.84 0.34 11.83
CA ILE A 13 7.14 -0.67 10.80
C ILE A 13 5.88 -1.35 10.26
N ARG A 14 4.78 -1.35 11.01
CA ARG A 14 3.49 -1.82 10.52
C ARG A 14 2.83 -0.85 9.55
N ARG A 15 2.99 0.46 9.77
CA ARG A 15 2.43 1.50 8.88
C ARG A 15 3.34 1.83 7.70
N ALA A 16 4.65 1.92 7.92
CA ALA A 16 5.67 2.22 6.91
C ALA A 16 6.24 0.96 6.22
N GLY A 17 5.74 -0.23 6.58
CA GLY A 17 6.12 -1.51 5.99
C GLY A 17 4.97 -2.51 6.07
N PHE A 18 5.34 -3.79 6.15
CA PHE A 18 4.39 -4.90 6.31
C PHE A 18 4.61 -5.60 7.66
N GLY A 19 5.04 -4.87 8.69
CA GLY A 19 5.40 -5.47 9.98
C GLY A 19 6.80 -6.10 10.02
N ALA A 20 7.18 -6.60 11.18
CA ALA A 20 8.52 -7.09 11.48
C ALA A 20 8.47 -8.17 12.55
N THR A 21 9.48 -9.05 12.59
CA THR A 21 9.64 -9.96 13.73
C THR A 21 10.13 -9.18 14.95
N TYR A 22 10.00 -9.78 16.13
CA TYR A 22 10.43 -9.13 17.37
C TYR A 22 11.92 -8.78 17.37
N GLU A 23 12.78 -9.65 16.79
CA GLU A 23 14.22 -9.40 16.65
C GLU A 23 14.51 -8.19 15.74
N GLU A 24 13.73 -8.03 14.67
CA GLU A 24 13.84 -6.87 13.81
C GLU A 24 13.42 -5.60 14.55
N LEU A 25 12.35 -5.67 15.36
CA LEU A 25 11.89 -4.56 16.19
C LEU A 25 12.94 -4.17 17.25
N GLU A 26 13.59 -5.14 17.90
CA GLU A 26 14.70 -4.88 18.83
C GLU A 26 15.86 -4.18 18.12
N ARG A 27 16.22 -4.63 16.91
CA ARG A 27 17.27 -3.99 16.09
C ARG A 27 16.91 -2.56 15.71
N PHE A 28 15.67 -2.30 15.29
CA PHE A 28 15.22 -0.96 14.93
C PHE A 28 15.12 -0.05 16.16
N ALA A 29 14.60 -0.55 17.29
CA ALA A 29 14.55 0.19 18.54
C ALA A 29 15.96 0.58 19.01
N ALA A 30 16.93 -0.33 18.91
CA ALA A 30 18.34 -0.05 19.23
C ALA A 30 18.99 0.99 18.29
N LYS A 31 18.56 1.05 17.02
CA LYS A 31 18.99 2.09 16.06
C LYS A 31 18.39 3.46 16.40
N GLY A 32 17.20 3.48 17.00
CA GLY A 32 16.45 4.68 17.34
C GLY A 32 15.42 5.04 16.28
N TYR A 33 14.34 5.68 16.73
CA TYR A 33 13.16 5.98 15.90
C TYR A 33 13.51 6.87 14.69
N ALA A 34 14.11 8.04 14.93
CA ALA A 34 14.42 9.00 13.86
C ALA A 34 15.35 8.42 12.80
N ALA A 35 16.40 7.71 13.21
CA ALA A 35 17.33 7.05 12.29
C ALA A 35 16.66 5.91 11.49
N THR A 36 15.67 5.23 12.07
CA THR A 36 14.87 4.23 11.35
C THR A 36 13.95 4.89 10.33
N VAL A 37 13.33 6.02 10.66
CA VAL A 37 12.55 6.82 9.71
C VAL A 37 13.42 7.30 8.55
N ASP A 38 14.63 7.80 8.83
CA ASP A 38 15.58 8.23 7.79
C ASP A 38 15.97 7.10 6.83
N GLU A 39 16.19 5.89 7.36
CA GLU A 39 16.45 4.70 6.56
C GLU A 39 15.26 4.32 5.67
N LEU A 40 14.04 4.36 6.21
CA LEU A 40 12.82 4.04 5.46
C LEU A 40 12.60 5.04 4.31
N LEU A 41 12.90 6.32 4.55
CA LEU A 41 12.80 7.39 3.55
C LEU A 41 13.94 7.35 2.51
N SER A 42 14.95 6.50 2.70
CA SER A 42 16.12 6.38 1.82
C SER A 42 16.24 4.96 1.24
N PRO A 43 15.19 4.42 0.57
CA PRO A 43 15.15 3.01 0.17
C PRO A 43 16.28 2.61 -0.80
N MET A 44 16.81 3.56 -1.56
CA MET A 44 17.90 3.28 -2.52
C MET A 44 19.24 2.98 -1.85
N GLU A 45 19.40 3.29 -0.56
CA GLU A 45 20.58 2.90 0.23
C GLU A 45 20.53 1.42 0.63
N GLN A 46 19.36 0.79 0.55
CA GLN A 46 19.16 -0.63 0.83
C GLN A 46 19.23 -1.44 -0.47
N PRO A 47 19.74 -2.69 -0.45
CA PRO A 47 19.71 -3.56 -1.61
C PRO A 47 18.26 -3.86 -2.04
N ASP A 48 18.06 -4.01 -3.35
CA ASP A 48 16.81 -4.57 -3.88
C ASP A 48 16.83 -6.11 -3.79
N LEU A 49 15.74 -6.77 -4.18
CA LEU A 49 15.72 -8.21 -4.39
C LEU A 49 16.71 -8.63 -5.48
N GLU A 50 17.37 -9.77 -5.28
CA GLU A 50 18.26 -10.41 -6.25
C GLU A 50 17.44 -11.06 -7.38
N MET A 51 16.91 -10.22 -8.27
CA MET A 51 15.99 -10.64 -9.34
C MET A 51 16.60 -11.69 -10.28
N ASP A 52 17.91 -11.64 -10.52
CA ASP A 52 18.64 -12.60 -11.34
C ASP A 52 18.64 -14.02 -10.75
N LEU A 53 18.64 -14.15 -9.42
CA LEU A 53 18.44 -15.42 -8.73
C LEU A 53 16.97 -15.82 -8.74
N LEU A 54 16.07 -14.88 -8.42
CA LEU A 54 14.64 -15.15 -8.32
C LEU A 54 14.04 -15.63 -9.66
N GLU A 55 14.44 -15.04 -10.78
CA GLU A 55 14.01 -15.44 -12.13
C GLU A 55 14.50 -16.85 -12.53
N ARG A 56 15.52 -17.40 -11.85
CA ARG A 56 15.93 -18.81 -12.08
C ARG A 56 14.96 -19.80 -11.42
N TYR A 57 14.32 -19.40 -10.33
CA TYR A 57 13.35 -20.24 -9.60
C TYR A 57 11.92 -19.98 -10.09
N PHE A 58 11.60 -18.73 -10.39
CA PHE A 58 10.31 -18.28 -10.89
C PHE A 58 10.47 -17.76 -12.32
N ILE A 59 10.66 -18.68 -13.27
CA ILE A 59 11.00 -18.36 -14.66
C ILE A 59 9.98 -17.41 -15.32
N ASP A 60 8.70 -17.53 -14.95
CA ASP A 60 7.64 -16.68 -15.49
C ASP A 60 7.75 -15.21 -15.07
N TRP A 61 8.54 -14.89 -14.02
CA TRP A 61 8.80 -13.50 -13.60
C TRP A 61 9.66 -12.72 -14.57
N LYS A 62 10.34 -13.40 -15.49
CA LYS A 62 11.09 -12.71 -16.55
C LYS A 62 10.16 -11.97 -17.52
N GLU A 63 9.03 -12.58 -17.84
CA GLU A 63 8.11 -12.05 -18.87
C GLU A 63 6.86 -11.41 -18.26
N MET A 64 6.47 -11.77 -17.03
CA MET A 64 5.36 -11.14 -16.29
C MET A 64 4.05 -11.08 -17.09
N ASN A 65 3.81 -12.07 -17.96
CA ASN A 65 2.69 -12.02 -18.91
C ASN A 65 1.32 -12.31 -18.28
N ALA A 66 1.28 -13.22 -17.30
CA ALA A 66 0.03 -13.66 -16.68
C ALA A 66 -0.23 -12.89 -15.38
N LEU A 67 -1.50 -12.53 -15.12
CA LEU A 67 -1.88 -11.70 -13.97
C LEU A 67 -1.43 -12.35 -12.65
N GLU A 68 -1.67 -13.64 -12.50
CA GLU A 68 -1.34 -14.45 -11.34
C GLU A 68 0.16 -14.47 -11.01
N VAL A 69 1.01 -14.37 -12.05
CA VAL A 69 2.47 -14.31 -11.92
C VAL A 69 2.89 -12.97 -11.32
N ASN A 70 2.26 -11.88 -11.78
CA ASN A 70 2.50 -10.54 -11.25
C ASN A 70 1.98 -10.40 -9.81
N GLN A 71 0.78 -10.91 -9.52
CA GLN A 71 0.23 -10.91 -8.15
C GLN A 71 1.12 -11.69 -7.16
N ALA A 72 1.65 -12.83 -7.58
CA ALA A 72 2.64 -13.58 -6.80
C ALA A 72 3.94 -12.79 -6.60
N TYR A 73 4.44 -12.14 -7.66
CA TYR A 73 5.63 -11.28 -7.59
C TYR A 73 5.46 -10.12 -6.60
N LEU A 74 4.34 -9.40 -6.66
CA LEU A 74 4.03 -8.31 -5.73
C LEU A 74 3.95 -8.81 -4.29
N THR A 75 3.26 -9.92 -4.06
CA THR A 75 3.19 -10.56 -2.74
C THR A 75 4.58 -10.92 -2.22
N TYR A 76 5.45 -11.50 -3.06
CA TYR A 76 6.82 -11.82 -2.66
C TYR A 76 7.63 -10.58 -2.28
N ARG A 77 7.50 -9.48 -3.02
CA ARG A 77 8.17 -8.20 -2.69
C ARG A 77 7.71 -7.67 -1.35
N MET A 78 6.40 -7.66 -1.07
CA MET A 78 5.86 -7.20 0.22
C MET A 78 6.38 -8.06 1.39
N ILE A 79 6.60 -9.36 1.18
CA ILE A 79 7.15 -10.26 2.21
C ILE A 79 8.66 -10.04 2.41
N ASN A 80 9.44 -9.92 1.32
CA ASN A 80 10.89 -10.11 1.38
C ASN A 80 11.75 -8.86 1.20
N THR A 81 11.17 -7.74 0.76
CA THR A 81 11.93 -6.52 0.45
C THR A 81 12.71 -6.00 1.66
N LYS A 82 13.88 -5.39 1.39
CA LYS A 82 14.61 -4.55 2.35
C LYS A 82 14.26 -3.07 2.21
N ARG A 83 13.34 -2.74 1.30
CA ARG A 83 12.81 -1.40 1.01
C ARG A 83 11.30 -1.33 1.32
N PRO A 84 10.88 -1.57 2.57
CA PRO A 84 9.46 -1.76 2.89
C PRO A 84 8.59 -0.52 2.59
N LEU A 85 9.11 0.69 2.85
CA LEU A 85 8.35 1.92 2.55
C LEU A 85 8.16 2.13 1.04
N GLN A 86 9.13 1.75 0.21
CA GLN A 86 9.00 1.82 -1.24
C GLN A 86 7.86 0.92 -1.75
N GLU A 87 7.74 -0.31 -1.23
CA GLU A 87 6.64 -1.21 -1.59
C GLU A 87 5.31 -0.74 -1.00
N LYS A 88 5.30 -0.15 0.20
CA LYS A 88 4.10 0.47 0.77
C LYS A 88 3.61 1.67 -0.04
N MET A 89 4.51 2.52 -0.51
CA MET A 89 4.18 3.62 -1.42
C MET A 89 3.74 3.12 -2.80
N THR A 90 4.30 2.01 -3.28
CA THR A 90 3.81 1.36 -4.50
C THR A 90 2.37 0.87 -4.34
N LEU A 91 2.05 0.22 -3.21
CA LEU A 91 0.68 -0.21 -2.90
C LEU A 91 -0.27 0.98 -2.71
N PHE A 92 0.19 2.06 -2.07
CA PHE A 92 -0.54 3.31 -1.91
C PHE A 92 -0.94 3.90 -3.27
N TRP A 93 0.03 4.10 -4.16
CA TRP A 93 -0.25 4.64 -5.50
C TRP A 93 -1.08 3.69 -6.34
N HIS A 94 -0.87 2.38 -6.21
CA HIS A 94 -1.70 1.39 -6.89
C HIS A 94 -3.16 1.42 -6.44
N GLY A 95 -3.44 1.94 -5.24
CA GLY A 95 -4.79 2.17 -4.73
C GLY A 95 -5.41 3.53 -5.10
N ILE A 96 -4.65 4.44 -5.71
CA ILE A 96 -5.12 5.76 -6.14
C ILE A 96 -5.11 5.85 -7.67
N PHE A 97 -3.94 5.63 -8.28
CA PHE A 97 -3.70 5.67 -9.73
C PHE A 97 -3.99 4.33 -10.38
N CYS A 98 -5.22 3.87 -10.19
CA CYS A 98 -5.55 2.49 -10.44
C CYS A 98 -5.73 2.20 -11.93
N VAL A 99 -5.20 1.07 -12.38
CA VAL A 99 -5.54 0.44 -13.66
C VAL A 99 -5.91 -1.02 -13.43
N GLY A 100 -6.89 -1.50 -14.21
CA GLY A 100 -7.43 -2.85 -14.06
C GLY A 100 -7.05 -3.79 -15.20
N ASN A 101 -6.59 -4.99 -14.85
CA ASN A 101 -6.37 -6.06 -15.83
C ASN A 101 -7.67 -6.48 -16.54
N SER A 102 -8.84 -6.30 -15.92
CA SER A 102 -10.15 -6.50 -16.56
C SER A 102 -10.35 -5.68 -17.83
N LYS A 103 -9.72 -4.50 -17.93
CA LYS A 103 -9.73 -3.64 -19.13
C LYS A 103 -8.44 -3.76 -19.93
N CYS A 104 -7.28 -3.67 -19.28
CA CYS A 104 -5.99 -3.67 -19.99
C CYS A 104 -5.61 -5.05 -20.55
N GLU A 105 -6.10 -6.12 -19.94
CA GLU A 105 -5.77 -7.52 -20.25
C GLU A 105 -4.27 -7.83 -20.39
N HIS A 106 -3.40 -7.07 -19.72
CA HIS A 106 -1.95 -7.13 -19.90
C HIS A 106 -1.21 -6.90 -18.57
N GLY A 107 -1.00 -7.97 -17.80
CA GLY A 107 -0.33 -7.92 -16.49
C GLY A 107 1.04 -7.21 -16.53
N GLY A 108 1.91 -7.55 -17.49
CA GLY A 108 3.22 -6.91 -17.63
C GLY A 108 3.19 -5.40 -17.93
N GLN A 109 2.11 -4.90 -18.55
CA GLN A 109 1.94 -3.45 -18.78
C GLN A 109 1.61 -2.74 -17.46
N ILE A 110 0.72 -3.31 -16.65
CA ILE A 110 0.39 -2.79 -15.32
C ILE A 110 1.62 -2.89 -14.40
N GLN A 111 2.42 -3.94 -14.51
CA GLN A 111 3.65 -4.10 -13.75
C GLN A 111 4.70 -3.02 -14.09
N THR A 112 4.74 -2.56 -15.35
CA THR A 112 5.55 -1.38 -15.73
C THR A 112 5.12 -0.13 -14.94
N GLN A 113 3.82 0.11 -14.81
CA GLN A 113 3.30 1.21 -13.99
C GLN A 113 3.67 1.05 -12.51
N LEU A 114 3.57 -0.16 -11.95
CA LEU A 114 3.99 -0.43 -10.57
C LEU A 114 5.50 -0.19 -10.36
N ASN A 115 6.33 -0.49 -11.35
CA ASN A 115 7.76 -0.17 -11.31
C ASN A 115 7.98 1.34 -11.36
N MET A 116 7.20 2.08 -12.16
CA MET A 116 7.22 3.54 -12.15
C MET A 116 6.85 4.10 -10.77
N PHE A 117 5.86 3.52 -10.07
CA PHE A 117 5.55 3.91 -8.68
C PHE A 117 6.69 3.60 -7.70
N ARG A 118 7.42 2.49 -7.87
CA ARG A 118 8.63 2.23 -7.06
C ARG A 118 9.70 3.29 -7.28
N GLU A 119 9.92 3.69 -8.52
CA GLU A 119 10.97 4.63 -8.90
C GLU A 119 10.64 6.07 -8.52
N LYS A 120 9.39 6.50 -8.72
CA LYS A 120 8.97 7.91 -8.62
C LYS A 120 8.01 8.20 -7.47
N GLY A 121 7.38 7.18 -6.89
CA GLY A 121 6.28 7.34 -5.93
C GLY A 121 6.66 7.96 -4.58
N MET A 122 7.94 8.16 -4.29
CA MET A 122 8.40 8.90 -3.10
C MET A 122 9.04 10.25 -3.48
N GLY A 123 9.16 10.56 -4.76
CA GLY A 123 9.89 11.73 -5.26
C GLY A 123 9.01 12.96 -5.43
N SER A 124 9.16 13.60 -6.60
CA SER A 124 8.40 14.78 -7.00
C SER A 124 6.99 14.39 -7.48
N PHE A 125 5.96 15.00 -6.90
CA PHE A 125 4.58 14.78 -7.35
C PHE A 125 4.34 15.21 -8.81
N PRO A 126 4.83 16.38 -9.29
CA PRO A 126 4.77 16.73 -10.71
C PRO A 126 5.38 15.68 -11.64
N GLU A 127 6.54 15.12 -11.27
CA GLU A 127 7.18 14.07 -12.09
C GLU A 127 6.41 12.76 -12.09
N LEU A 128 5.81 12.40 -10.95
CA LEU A 128 4.96 11.22 -10.82
C LEU A 128 3.69 11.38 -11.66
N LEU A 129 3.03 12.53 -11.58
CA LEU A 129 1.80 12.80 -12.31
C LEU A 129 2.05 12.85 -13.83
N LEU A 130 3.15 13.45 -14.27
CA LEU A 130 3.55 13.40 -15.68
C LEU A 130 3.87 11.98 -16.15
N ALA A 131 4.61 11.21 -15.33
CA ALA A 131 4.92 9.82 -15.65
C ALA A 131 3.65 8.95 -15.75
N LEU A 132 2.65 9.22 -14.92
CA LEU A 132 1.34 8.58 -14.98
C LEU A 132 0.59 8.96 -16.27
N SER A 133 0.58 10.24 -16.65
CA SER A 133 -0.12 10.72 -17.85
C SER A 133 0.45 10.18 -19.16
N VAL A 134 1.70 9.70 -19.16
CA VAL A 134 2.31 9.00 -20.30
C VAL A 134 2.39 7.49 -20.10
N ASP A 135 1.85 6.93 -19.01
CA ASP A 135 1.84 5.49 -18.81
C ASP A 135 0.84 4.84 -19.78
N PRO A 136 1.27 3.88 -20.63
CA PRO A 136 0.38 3.29 -21.63
C PRO A 136 -0.79 2.50 -21.03
N ALA A 137 -0.65 1.96 -19.80
CA ALA A 137 -1.76 1.32 -19.12
C ALA A 137 -2.83 2.36 -18.77
N MET A 138 -2.43 3.50 -18.19
CA MET A 138 -3.34 4.58 -17.81
C MET A 138 -3.99 5.25 -19.03
N VAL A 139 -3.21 5.59 -20.06
CA VAL A 139 -3.71 6.19 -21.31
C VAL A 139 -4.80 5.31 -21.94
N PHE A 140 -4.62 3.99 -21.92
CA PHE A 140 -5.63 3.05 -22.41
C PHE A 140 -6.79 2.87 -21.42
N TYR A 141 -6.51 2.77 -20.12
CA TYR A 141 -7.51 2.52 -19.09
C TYR A 141 -8.55 3.65 -18.99
N LEU A 142 -8.14 4.89 -19.24
CA LEU A 142 -9.04 6.05 -19.25
C LEU A 142 -9.40 6.54 -20.66
N ASP A 143 -9.14 5.73 -21.68
CA ASP A 143 -9.52 6.01 -23.07
C ASP A 143 -8.96 7.34 -23.63
N ASN A 144 -7.83 7.83 -23.10
CA ASN A 144 -7.20 9.05 -23.60
C ASN A 144 -6.66 8.86 -25.03
N CYS A 145 -6.32 7.62 -25.41
CA CYS A 145 -6.00 7.29 -26.79
C CYS A 145 -7.15 7.53 -27.79
N MET A 146 -8.38 7.77 -27.29
CA MET A 146 -9.58 8.14 -28.06
C MET A 146 -9.91 9.63 -27.97
N SER A 147 -9.07 10.45 -27.32
CA SER A 147 -9.26 11.91 -27.21
C SER A 147 -8.60 12.60 -28.40
N HIS A 148 -9.43 13.14 -29.30
CA HIS A 148 -9.01 13.74 -30.57
C HIS A 148 -9.31 15.23 -30.58
N LYS A 149 -8.52 16.05 -31.29
CA LYS A 149 -8.74 17.51 -31.38
C LYS A 149 -10.15 17.92 -31.81
N ASP A 150 -10.80 17.11 -32.65
CA ASP A 150 -12.14 17.38 -33.19
C ASP A 150 -13.26 16.69 -32.37
N ALA A 151 -12.90 15.84 -31.42
CA ALA A 151 -13.82 15.09 -30.55
C ALA A 151 -13.08 14.67 -29.27
N ILE A 152 -13.06 15.55 -28.28
CA ILE A 152 -12.38 15.29 -27.00
C ILE A 152 -13.07 14.19 -26.22
N ASN A 153 -12.28 13.38 -25.51
CA ASN A 153 -12.76 12.46 -24.50
C ASN A 153 -12.41 13.02 -23.11
N GLU A 154 -13.43 13.40 -22.35
CA GLU A 154 -13.26 14.04 -21.05
C GLU A 154 -12.82 13.08 -19.94
N ASN A 155 -12.87 11.77 -20.14
CA ASN A 155 -12.67 10.78 -19.09
C ASN A 155 -11.33 10.98 -18.36
N PHE A 156 -10.20 10.95 -19.07
CA PHE A 156 -8.89 11.19 -18.45
C PHE A 156 -8.79 12.57 -17.79
N GLY A 157 -9.30 13.62 -18.45
CA GLY A 157 -9.29 14.98 -17.90
C GLY A 157 -10.08 15.10 -16.61
N ARG A 158 -11.23 14.43 -16.51
CA ARG A 158 -12.07 14.41 -15.30
C ARG A 158 -11.39 13.65 -14.18
N GLU A 159 -10.91 12.43 -14.43
CA GLU A 159 -10.26 11.62 -13.40
C GLU A 159 -8.95 12.24 -12.90
N LEU A 160 -8.21 12.92 -13.79
CA LEU A 160 -6.99 13.63 -13.41
C LEU A 160 -7.27 14.70 -12.34
N LEU A 161 -8.35 15.46 -12.49
CA LEU A 161 -8.74 16.49 -11.52
C LEU A 161 -9.42 15.85 -10.30
N GLU A 162 -10.39 14.98 -10.53
CA GLU A 162 -11.28 14.43 -9.52
C GLU A 162 -10.58 13.43 -8.61
N LEU A 163 -9.99 12.39 -9.18
CA LEU A 163 -9.52 11.23 -8.44
C LEU A 163 -8.01 11.18 -8.27
N PHE A 164 -7.24 11.91 -9.09
CA PHE A 164 -5.77 11.75 -9.12
C PHE A 164 -4.96 12.96 -8.65
N ALA A 165 -5.55 14.15 -8.56
CA ALA A 165 -4.75 15.32 -8.21
C ALA A 165 -5.42 16.40 -7.36
N MET A 166 -6.73 16.64 -7.46
CA MET A 166 -7.36 17.77 -6.75
C MET A 166 -8.52 17.35 -5.83
N GLY A 167 -9.26 16.29 -6.14
CA GLY A 167 -10.51 15.98 -5.42
C GLY A 167 -11.67 16.86 -5.91
N VAL A 168 -12.91 16.41 -5.71
CA VAL A 168 -14.14 17.13 -6.13
C VAL A 168 -14.28 18.53 -5.51
N GLY A 169 -13.75 18.74 -4.30
CA GLY A 169 -13.87 20.00 -3.56
C GLY A 169 -13.18 19.97 -2.20
N MET A 170 -13.08 21.14 -1.58
CA MET A 170 -12.63 21.32 -0.21
C MET A 170 -13.28 22.57 0.40
N ASP A 171 -13.40 22.61 1.73
CA ASP A 171 -13.80 23.80 2.49
C ASP A 171 -15.11 24.47 1.98
N GLY A 172 -16.08 23.64 1.55
CA GLY A 172 -17.40 24.07 1.08
C GLY A 172 -17.45 24.57 -0.37
N HIS A 173 -16.41 24.37 -1.17
CA HIS A 173 -16.38 24.77 -2.58
C HIS A 173 -15.77 23.69 -3.49
N ALA A 174 -16.19 23.67 -4.75
CA ALA A 174 -15.60 22.81 -5.77
C ALA A 174 -14.16 23.24 -6.08
N ASN A 175 -13.30 22.29 -6.47
CA ASN A 175 -11.90 22.55 -6.82
C ASN A 175 -11.68 22.86 -8.31
N TYR A 176 -12.64 22.49 -9.15
CA TYR A 176 -12.60 22.73 -10.60
C TYR A 176 -14.03 22.85 -11.13
N THR A 177 -14.15 23.42 -12.32
CA THR A 177 -15.41 23.54 -13.05
C THR A 177 -15.50 22.50 -14.16
N GLU A 178 -16.69 22.32 -14.72
CA GLU A 178 -16.89 21.49 -15.91
C GLU A 178 -16.12 22.03 -17.13
N GLU A 179 -15.84 23.33 -17.18
CA GLU A 179 -15.01 23.91 -18.23
C GLU A 179 -13.54 23.52 -18.04
N ASP A 180 -13.04 23.49 -16.79
CA ASP A 180 -11.68 23.02 -16.50
C ASP A 180 -11.49 21.56 -16.94
N VAL A 181 -12.51 20.71 -16.79
CA VAL A 181 -12.49 19.31 -17.29
C VAL A 181 -12.30 19.26 -18.80
N LYS A 182 -13.06 20.08 -19.55
CA LYS A 182 -12.96 20.14 -21.02
C LYS A 182 -11.62 20.66 -21.48
N GLU A 183 -11.14 21.74 -20.87
CA GLU A 183 -9.87 22.37 -21.24
C GLU A 183 -8.68 21.47 -20.88
N CYS A 184 -8.76 20.75 -19.75
CA CYS A 184 -7.84 19.67 -19.42
C CYS A 184 -7.85 18.57 -20.49
N ALA A 185 -9.04 18.07 -20.87
CA ALA A 185 -9.16 17.03 -21.89
C ALA A 185 -8.64 17.48 -23.27
N ARG A 186 -8.88 18.75 -23.66
CA ARG A 186 -8.33 19.36 -24.89
C ARG A 186 -6.81 19.34 -24.87
N ALA A 187 -6.17 19.65 -23.74
CA ALA A 187 -4.72 19.64 -23.59
C ALA A 187 -4.09 18.24 -23.68
N PHE A 188 -4.85 17.17 -23.39
CA PHE A 188 -4.40 15.79 -23.53
C PHE A 188 -4.75 15.13 -24.88
N THR A 189 -5.34 15.86 -25.82
CA THR A 189 -5.57 15.35 -27.19
C THR A 189 -4.26 14.96 -27.87
N GLY A 190 -4.27 13.90 -28.69
CA GLY A 190 -3.06 13.41 -29.36
C GLY A 190 -2.06 12.67 -28.45
N TRP A 191 -2.24 12.65 -27.11
CA TRP A 191 -1.50 11.78 -26.21
C TRP A 191 -2.08 10.36 -26.28
N THR A 192 -1.37 9.45 -26.92
CA THR A 192 -1.90 8.14 -27.29
C THR A 192 -0.87 7.02 -27.06
N ILE A 193 -1.22 5.80 -27.44
CA ILE A 193 -0.34 4.64 -27.40
C ILE A 193 0.12 4.29 -28.82
N ALA A 194 1.37 3.86 -28.94
CA ALA A 194 1.93 3.40 -30.21
C ALA A 194 1.22 2.12 -30.68
N ASN A 195 1.29 1.85 -31.99
CA ASN A 195 0.69 0.67 -32.59
C ASN A 195 1.20 -0.61 -31.92
N ALA A 196 0.28 -1.45 -31.45
CA ALA A 196 0.60 -2.71 -30.82
C ALA A 196 1.26 -3.68 -31.80
N ILE A 197 2.28 -4.39 -31.32
CA ILE A 197 2.82 -5.55 -32.04
C ILE A 197 1.75 -6.65 -32.05
N PRO A 198 1.44 -7.29 -33.19
CA PRO A 198 0.45 -8.35 -33.24
C PRO A 198 0.74 -9.46 -32.23
N ARG A 199 -0.26 -9.79 -31.41
CA ARG A 199 -0.14 -10.83 -30.36
C ARG A 199 0.33 -12.17 -30.90
N TYR A 200 -0.04 -12.50 -32.14
CA TYR A 200 0.38 -13.73 -32.79
C TYR A 200 1.29 -13.41 -33.98
N PRO A 201 2.43 -14.09 -34.15
CA PRO A 201 2.98 -15.18 -33.32
C PRO A 201 3.81 -14.72 -32.10
N TYR A 202 3.92 -13.41 -31.86
CA TYR A 202 5.00 -12.86 -31.04
C TYR A 202 4.74 -12.85 -29.52
N GLY A 203 3.51 -13.08 -29.07
CA GLY A 203 3.11 -12.91 -27.67
C GLY A 203 2.62 -11.49 -27.37
N ARG A 204 2.34 -11.20 -26.10
CA ARG A 204 1.95 -9.85 -25.66
C ARG A 204 3.22 -9.00 -25.52
N PHE A 205 3.20 -7.78 -26.05
CA PHE A 205 4.28 -6.80 -25.87
C PHE A 205 3.70 -5.57 -25.19
N PRO A 206 4.45 -4.97 -24.23
CA PRO A 206 4.08 -3.69 -23.68
C PRO A 206 3.91 -2.66 -24.79
N SER A 207 2.83 -1.89 -24.70
CA SER A 207 2.63 -0.70 -25.52
C SER A 207 3.61 0.38 -25.05
N THR A 208 3.93 1.32 -25.93
CA THR A 208 4.69 2.52 -25.57
C THR A 208 3.81 3.75 -25.78
N PHE A 209 4.09 4.81 -25.04
CA PHE A 209 3.47 6.11 -25.29
C PHE A 209 3.85 6.67 -26.67
N ALA A 210 2.95 7.44 -27.26
CA ALA A 210 3.19 8.22 -28.46
C ALA A 210 2.42 9.54 -28.41
N PHE A 211 3.05 10.63 -28.86
CA PHE A 211 2.37 11.90 -29.09
C PHE A 211 2.09 12.10 -30.58
N ASN A 212 0.81 12.14 -30.96
CA ASN A 212 0.36 12.41 -32.31
C ASN A 212 0.07 13.90 -32.50
N ALA A 213 1.10 14.64 -32.90
CA ALA A 213 1.02 16.07 -33.14
C ALA A 213 -0.07 16.49 -34.15
N ALA A 214 -0.48 15.63 -35.08
CA ALA A 214 -1.51 15.97 -36.08
C ALA A 214 -2.94 15.94 -35.51
N ASP A 215 -3.11 15.29 -34.36
CA ASP A 215 -4.39 15.01 -33.70
C ASP A 215 -4.55 15.77 -32.37
N HIS A 216 -3.56 16.60 -32.03
CA HIS A 216 -3.57 17.48 -30.87
C HIS A 216 -4.23 18.83 -31.20
N ASP A 217 -4.97 19.37 -30.24
CA ASP A 217 -5.58 20.70 -30.26
C ASP A 217 -4.60 21.76 -29.74
N TYR A 218 -4.03 22.56 -30.65
CA TYR A 218 -3.16 23.70 -30.33
C TYR A 218 -3.91 25.02 -30.14
N GLY A 219 -5.23 24.97 -29.94
CA GLY A 219 -6.03 26.12 -29.58
C GLY A 219 -5.65 26.65 -28.19
N GLU A 220 -5.91 27.94 -27.98
CA GLU A 220 -5.82 28.56 -26.66
C GLU A 220 -6.82 27.89 -25.71
N LYS A 221 -6.38 27.72 -24.45
CA LYS A 221 -7.10 27.06 -23.37
C LYS A 221 -7.08 27.93 -22.14
N THR A 222 -8.17 27.94 -21.38
CA THR A 222 -8.24 28.60 -20.07
C THR A 222 -8.50 27.56 -19.01
N PHE A 223 -7.56 27.36 -18.10
CA PHE A 223 -7.62 26.31 -17.09
C PHE A 223 -7.18 26.88 -15.74
N GLN A 224 -7.99 26.70 -14.70
CA GLN A 224 -7.73 27.17 -13.34
C GLN A 224 -7.36 28.68 -13.27
N GLY A 225 -7.99 29.48 -14.13
CA GLY A 225 -7.79 30.93 -14.21
C GLY A 225 -6.57 31.39 -15.02
N GLU A 226 -5.76 30.46 -15.53
CA GLU A 226 -4.64 30.75 -16.44
C GLU A 226 -5.06 30.54 -17.90
N THR A 227 -4.53 31.34 -18.83
CA THR A 227 -4.84 31.23 -20.27
C THR A 227 -3.55 31.10 -21.08
N GLY A 228 -3.51 30.13 -21.99
CA GLY A 228 -2.36 29.88 -22.85
C GLY A 228 -2.61 28.77 -23.86
N ASN A 229 -1.63 28.51 -24.72
CA ASN A 229 -1.66 27.34 -25.60
C ASN A 229 -1.11 26.12 -24.84
N PHE A 230 -1.89 25.65 -23.86
CA PHE A 230 -1.46 24.59 -22.95
C PHE A 230 -1.51 23.20 -23.58
N ASN A 231 -0.50 22.40 -23.27
CA ASN A 231 -0.44 20.96 -23.48
C ASN A 231 -0.57 20.22 -22.13
N GLY A 232 -0.63 18.89 -22.16
CA GLY A 232 -0.83 18.08 -20.94
C GLY A 232 0.19 18.30 -19.83
N ASP A 233 1.45 18.59 -20.19
CA ASP A 233 2.51 18.96 -19.23
C ASP A 233 2.26 20.31 -18.57
N ASP A 234 1.80 21.32 -19.31
CA ASP A 234 1.41 22.62 -18.74
C ASP A 234 0.24 22.47 -17.76
N ILE A 235 -0.76 21.64 -18.09
CA ILE A 235 -1.90 21.37 -17.21
C ILE A 235 -1.43 20.75 -15.88
N ILE A 236 -0.50 19.80 -15.93
CA ILE A 236 0.09 19.20 -14.73
C ILE A 236 0.82 20.26 -13.91
N GLU A 237 1.59 21.14 -14.53
CA GLU A 237 2.26 22.24 -13.83
C GLU A 237 1.31 23.22 -13.17
N ILE A 238 0.12 23.45 -13.74
CA ILE A 238 -0.92 24.30 -13.13
C ILE A 238 -1.58 23.56 -11.96
N ILE A 239 -1.91 22.27 -12.12
CA ILE A 239 -2.56 21.45 -11.08
C ILE A 239 -1.72 21.39 -9.81
N VAL A 240 -0.44 21.06 -9.91
CA VAL A 240 0.44 20.83 -8.74
C VAL A 240 0.66 22.07 -7.87
N LYS A 241 0.40 23.27 -8.42
CA LYS A 241 0.46 24.55 -7.72
C LYS A 241 -0.81 24.86 -6.92
N GLN A 242 -1.92 24.17 -7.21
CA GLN A 242 -3.19 24.43 -6.54
C GLN A 242 -3.15 23.98 -5.08
N PRO A 243 -3.75 24.74 -4.14
CA PRO A 243 -3.89 24.32 -2.74
C PRO A 243 -4.54 22.95 -2.58
N SER A 244 -5.52 22.64 -3.44
CA SER A 244 -6.21 21.36 -3.46
C SER A 244 -5.29 20.18 -3.77
N ALA A 245 -4.19 20.37 -4.51
CA ALA A 245 -3.24 19.30 -4.79
C ALA A 245 -2.45 18.87 -3.55
N GLY A 246 -2.00 19.84 -2.74
CA GLY A 246 -1.40 19.56 -1.44
C GLY A 246 -2.39 18.86 -0.49
N ARG A 247 -3.63 19.36 -0.43
CA ARG A 247 -4.72 18.76 0.37
C ARG A 247 -5.03 17.34 -0.09
N PHE A 248 -5.09 17.10 -1.40
CA PHE A 248 -5.39 15.79 -1.98
C PHE A 248 -4.38 14.74 -1.51
N ILE A 249 -3.08 15.03 -1.65
CA ILE A 249 -2.03 14.11 -1.20
C ILE A 249 -2.01 13.94 0.32
N ALA A 250 -2.14 15.04 1.06
CA ALA A 250 -2.15 15.00 2.53
C ALA A 250 -3.28 14.10 3.07
N ARG A 251 -4.49 14.22 2.53
CA ARG A 251 -5.64 13.38 2.94
C ARG A 251 -5.42 11.92 2.60
N HIS A 252 -4.91 11.62 1.41
CA HIS A 252 -4.62 10.23 1.04
C HIS A 252 -3.51 9.62 1.91
N LEU A 253 -2.42 10.35 2.17
CA LEU A 253 -1.35 9.89 3.06
C LEU A 253 -1.88 9.67 4.49
N TYR A 254 -2.70 10.59 5.00
CA TYR A 254 -3.35 10.44 6.30
C TYR A 254 -4.22 9.17 6.34
N ASN A 255 -5.09 8.99 5.34
CA ASN A 255 -5.94 7.81 5.21
C ASN A 255 -5.11 6.53 5.20
N PHE A 256 -4.03 6.50 4.42
CA PHE A 256 -3.28 5.27 4.20
C PHE A 256 -2.33 4.91 5.34
N PHE A 257 -1.78 5.88 6.07
CA PHE A 257 -0.76 5.65 7.09
C PHE A 257 -1.24 5.87 8.53
N VAL A 258 -2.27 6.68 8.76
CA VAL A 258 -2.64 7.17 10.11
C VAL A 258 -3.96 6.57 10.56
N ALA A 259 -5.08 7.04 10.01
CA ALA A 259 -6.43 6.67 10.41
C ALA A 259 -7.40 6.87 9.25
N ASP A 260 -8.57 6.22 9.30
CA ASP A 260 -9.59 6.31 8.26
C ASP A 260 -10.04 7.77 8.01
N GLU A 261 -10.11 8.15 6.74
CA GLU A 261 -10.64 9.43 6.23
C GLU A 261 -11.91 9.23 5.39
N PRO A 262 -12.78 10.26 5.28
CA PRO A 262 -13.84 10.31 4.28
C PRO A 262 -13.31 10.08 2.86
N GLN A 263 -14.12 9.46 2.00
CA GLN A 263 -13.80 9.26 0.59
C GLN A 263 -13.98 10.55 -0.22
N ILE A 264 -13.30 10.64 -1.37
CA ILE A 264 -13.22 11.85 -2.22
C ILE A 264 -14.58 12.51 -2.47
N PRO A 265 -15.68 11.78 -2.80
CA PRO A 265 -16.98 12.42 -3.09
C PRO A 265 -17.54 13.25 -1.93
N ALA A 266 -17.09 13.01 -0.70
CA ALA A 266 -17.52 13.75 0.48
C ALA A 266 -16.64 14.97 0.82
N TRP A 267 -15.49 15.14 0.15
CA TRP A 267 -14.45 16.09 0.57
C TRP A 267 -14.84 17.56 0.51
N GLN A 268 -15.76 17.92 -0.37
CA GLN A 268 -16.27 19.28 -0.47
C GLN A 268 -16.98 19.71 0.82
N GLU A 269 -17.82 18.84 1.37
CA GLU A 269 -18.69 19.15 2.51
C GLU A 269 -18.16 18.60 3.84
N THR A 270 -17.25 17.62 3.79
CA THR A 270 -16.70 16.94 4.96
C THR A 270 -15.23 17.31 5.14
N PRO A 271 -14.89 18.08 6.20
CA PRO A 271 -13.50 18.43 6.48
C PRO A 271 -12.68 17.17 6.83
N PRO A 272 -11.35 17.25 6.74
CA PRO A 272 -10.50 16.19 7.26
C PRO A 272 -10.72 15.94 8.74
N ARG A 273 -10.48 14.70 9.19
CA ARG A 273 -10.61 14.28 10.60
C ARG A 273 -9.65 15.03 11.51
N ASP A 274 -8.45 15.29 11.02
CA ASP A 274 -7.42 16.08 11.70
C ASP A 274 -6.88 17.15 10.75
N MET A 275 -7.46 18.35 10.84
CA MET A 275 -7.11 19.45 9.94
C MET A 275 -5.68 19.98 10.20
N ASP A 276 -5.19 19.90 11.43
CA ASP A 276 -3.85 20.39 11.78
C ASP A 276 -2.78 19.47 11.17
N ALA A 277 -2.95 18.14 11.29
CA ALA A 277 -2.06 17.16 10.65
C ALA A 277 -2.03 17.30 9.12
N ILE A 278 -3.20 17.53 8.50
CA ILE A 278 -3.29 17.80 7.06
C ILE A 278 -2.54 19.07 6.69
N LYS A 279 -2.67 20.13 7.49
CA LYS A 279 -2.01 21.40 7.22
C LYS A 279 -0.49 21.29 7.29
N GLU A 280 0.05 20.58 8.28
CA GLU A 280 1.49 20.32 8.39
C GLU A 280 2.04 19.60 7.15
N MET A 281 1.28 18.64 6.60
CA MET A 281 1.67 17.94 5.38
C MET A 281 1.55 18.81 4.13
N GLU A 282 0.51 19.64 4.01
CA GLU A 282 0.39 20.63 2.93
C GLU A 282 1.58 21.60 2.92
N ASP A 283 1.96 22.12 4.09
CA ASP A 283 3.05 23.08 4.19
C ASP A 283 4.36 22.41 3.76
N ALA A 284 4.60 21.16 4.19
CA ALA A 284 5.74 20.36 3.71
C ALA A 284 5.72 20.12 2.19
N TYR A 285 4.54 19.91 1.60
CA TYR A 285 4.38 19.78 0.15
C TYR A 285 4.82 21.05 -0.57
N PHE A 286 4.34 22.23 -0.16
CA PHE A 286 4.69 23.48 -0.84
C PHE A 286 6.12 23.95 -0.57
N GLU A 287 6.60 23.86 0.67
CA GLU A 287 7.95 24.29 1.06
C GLU A 287 9.06 23.47 0.39
N SER A 288 8.80 22.19 0.14
CA SER A 288 9.76 21.28 -0.50
C SER A 288 9.74 21.31 -2.02
N GLY A 289 8.86 22.10 -2.64
CA GLY A 289 8.65 22.07 -4.09
C GLY A 289 7.96 20.78 -4.55
N TYR A 290 6.88 20.39 -3.84
CA TYR A 290 5.99 19.28 -4.17
C TYR A 290 6.59 17.89 -3.97
N ASN A 291 7.46 17.73 -2.95
CA ASN A 291 8.17 16.49 -2.70
C ASN A 291 7.46 15.59 -1.67
N LEU A 292 7.19 14.35 -2.08
CA LEU A 292 6.45 13.38 -1.27
C LEU A 292 7.28 12.82 -0.10
N THR A 293 8.60 12.67 -0.26
CA THR A 293 9.50 12.27 0.83
C THR A 293 9.50 13.30 1.96
N ALA A 294 9.38 14.60 1.64
CA ALA A 294 9.26 15.65 2.65
C ALA A 294 7.94 15.52 3.45
N MET A 295 6.82 15.25 2.78
CA MET A 295 5.54 15.01 3.47
C MET A 295 5.60 13.76 4.35
N LEU A 296 6.14 12.65 3.84
CA LEU A 296 6.31 11.40 4.60
C LEU A 296 7.21 11.59 5.83
N ARG A 297 8.23 12.45 5.72
CA ARG A 297 9.11 12.80 6.85
C ARG A 297 8.37 13.52 7.96
N VAL A 298 7.52 14.48 7.62
CA VAL A 298 6.65 15.15 8.60
C VAL A 298 5.69 14.13 9.22
N LEU A 299 5.01 13.34 8.38
CA LEU A 299 4.06 12.33 8.81
C LEU A 299 4.65 11.38 9.84
N PHE A 300 5.74 10.68 9.50
CA PHE A 300 6.30 9.65 10.38
C PHE A 300 6.99 10.21 11.64
N ASN A 301 7.39 11.49 11.65
CA ASN A 301 8.01 12.08 12.85
C ASN A 301 7.02 12.84 13.73
N SER A 302 5.79 13.07 13.27
CA SER A 302 4.76 13.80 14.01
C SER A 302 4.30 13.07 15.28
N ASP A 303 3.76 13.83 16.24
CA ASP A 303 3.19 13.25 17.46
C ASP A 303 1.82 12.62 17.19
N TRP A 304 1.03 13.17 16.26
CA TRP A 304 -0.27 12.62 15.86
C TRP A 304 -0.12 11.24 15.21
N PHE A 305 0.91 11.00 14.39
CA PHE A 305 1.18 9.68 13.84
C PHE A 305 1.56 8.68 14.95
N LYS A 306 2.45 9.07 15.85
CA LYS A 306 2.92 8.21 16.95
C LYS A 306 1.79 7.86 17.93
N ALA A 307 0.80 8.74 18.08
CA ALA A 307 -0.38 8.52 18.92
C ALA A 307 -1.44 7.63 18.26
N ALA A 308 -1.52 7.59 16.92
CA ALA A 308 -2.54 6.88 16.16
C ALA A 308 -2.33 5.35 16.06
N ARG A 309 -2.04 4.67 17.17
CA ARG A 309 -1.82 3.22 17.21
C ARG A 309 -3.15 2.46 17.10
N PHE A 310 -3.20 1.46 16.22
CA PHE A 310 -4.39 0.62 16.00
C PHE A 310 -5.64 1.39 15.54
N GLU A 311 -5.48 2.58 14.96
CA GLU A 311 -6.58 3.41 14.42
C GLU A 311 -6.99 3.00 12.99
N LYS A 312 -6.21 2.14 12.32
CA LYS A 312 -6.49 1.70 10.94
C LYS A 312 -6.79 0.21 10.85
N VAL A 313 -7.84 -0.15 10.12
CA VAL A 313 -8.03 -1.54 9.68
C VAL A 313 -7.00 -1.89 8.60
N LYS A 314 -6.26 -2.99 8.79
CA LYS A 314 -5.30 -3.51 7.81
C LYS A 314 -5.99 -3.87 6.51
N SER A 315 -5.42 -3.46 5.37
CA SER A 315 -5.84 -4.00 4.08
C SER A 315 -5.57 -5.51 4.01
N PRO A 316 -6.25 -6.23 3.10
CA PRO A 316 -5.91 -7.62 2.81
C PRO A 316 -4.42 -7.84 2.51
N ALA A 317 -3.81 -6.96 1.71
CA ALA A 317 -2.39 -7.06 1.37
C ALA A 317 -1.49 -6.92 2.60
N GLU A 318 -1.80 -5.98 3.51
CA GLU A 318 -1.07 -5.82 4.78
C GLU A 318 -1.23 -7.04 5.69
N THR A 319 -2.43 -7.61 5.75
CA THR A 319 -2.75 -8.77 6.59
C THR A 319 -1.99 -10.01 6.13
N VAL A 320 -2.02 -10.29 4.83
CA VAL A 320 -1.31 -11.43 4.25
C VAL A 320 0.19 -11.24 4.35
N ALA A 321 0.73 -10.13 3.83
CA ALA A 321 2.17 -9.91 3.82
C ALA A 321 2.76 -9.86 5.24
N GLY A 322 2.08 -9.21 6.19
CA GLY A 322 2.56 -9.13 7.56
C GLY A 322 2.55 -10.44 8.31
N THR A 323 1.53 -11.27 8.09
CA THR A 323 1.48 -12.62 8.66
C THR A 323 2.59 -13.50 8.08
N MET A 324 2.77 -13.46 6.76
CA MET A 324 3.84 -14.23 6.10
C MET A 324 5.24 -13.82 6.55
N ARG A 325 5.44 -12.53 6.87
CA ARG A 325 6.68 -12.03 7.48
C ARG A 325 6.90 -12.56 8.90
N LEU A 326 5.85 -12.62 9.73
CA LEU A 326 5.95 -13.15 11.10
C LEU A 326 6.30 -14.65 11.11
N VAL A 327 5.65 -15.44 10.25
CA VAL A 327 5.94 -16.89 10.16
C VAL A 327 7.23 -17.20 9.38
N GLN A 328 7.85 -16.17 8.78
CA GLN A 328 9.09 -16.25 7.99
C GLN A 328 9.05 -17.31 6.89
N ASP A 329 7.87 -17.56 6.34
CA ASP A 329 7.73 -18.44 5.20
C ASP A 329 7.95 -17.71 3.87
N PHE A 330 8.37 -18.42 2.83
CA PHE A 330 8.79 -17.85 1.54
C PHE A 330 9.95 -16.83 1.64
N THR A 331 10.75 -16.91 2.70
CA THR A 331 12.04 -16.19 2.82
C THR A 331 13.10 -16.67 1.83
N SER A 332 12.84 -17.82 1.17
CA SER A 332 13.56 -18.32 0.01
C SER A 332 12.58 -18.78 -1.07
N PRO A 333 12.95 -18.75 -2.37
CA PRO A 333 12.09 -19.21 -3.46
C PRO A 333 11.65 -20.67 -3.31
N LYS A 334 10.33 -20.91 -3.35
CA LYS A 334 9.74 -22.25 -3.34
C LYS A 334 8.35 -22.23 -4.00
N PRO A 335 7.81 -23.38 -4.45
CA PRO A 335 6.44 -23.48 -4.94
C PRO A 335 5.39 -23.10 -3.88
N GLY A 336 4.19 -22.72 -4.31
CA GLY A 336 3.04 -22.45 -3.43
C GLY A 336 2.79 -20.98 -3.10
N LEU A 337 3.54 -20.05 -3.68
CA LEU A 337 3.36 -18.61 -3.45
C LEU A 337 2.07 -18.06 -4.07
N HIS A 338 1.63 -18.61 -5.21
CA HIS A 338 0.42 -18.14 -5.88
C HIS A 338 -0.85 -18.29 -5.01
N PRO A 339 -1.13 -19.44 -4.36
CA PRO A 339 -2.19 -19.55 -3.37
C PRO A 339 -2.14 -18.45 -2.29
N ILE A 340 -0.96 -18.15 -1.75
CA ILE A 340 -0.79 -17.07 -0.75
C ILE A 340 -1.18 -15.71 -1.33
N ALA A 341 -0.81 -15.42 -2.59
CA ALA A 341 -1.21 -14.17 -3.25
C ALA A 341 -2.72 -14.09 -3.49
N MET A 342 -3.40 -15.23 -3.73
CA MET A 342 -4.84 -15.29 -3.94
C MET A 342 -5.65 -15.01 -2.66
N GLU A 343 -5.08 -15.26 -1.48
CA GLU A 343 -5.71 -14.91 -0.20
C GLU A 343 -6.02 -13.40 -0.11
N ILE A 344 -5.14 -12.56 -0.67
CA ILE A 344 -5.35 -11.10 -0.74
C ILE A 344 -6.65 -10.78 -1.52
N ARG A 345 -6.88 -11.49 -2.62
CA ARG A 345 -8.10 -11.36 -3.43
C ARG A 345 -9.33 -11.89 -2.69
N TYR A 346 -9.24 -13.05 -2.04
CA TYR A 346 -10.37 -13.64 -1.32
C TYR A 346 -10.84 -12.79 -0.14
N MET A 347 -9.91 -12.01 0.44
CA MET A 347 -10.20 -11.02 1.47
C MET A 347 -10.68 -9.66 0.90
N GLY A 348 -10.87 -9.53 -0.42
CA GLY A 348 -11.50 -8.37 -1.06
C GLY A 348 -10.59 -7.43 -1.86
N GLN A 349 -9.28 -7.67 -1.93
CA GLN A 349 -8.33 -6.79 -2.64
C GLN A 349 -7.65 -7.52 -3.80
N ASP A 350 -8.32 -7.63 -4.96
CA ASP A 350 -7.75 -8.25 -6.17
C ASP A 350 -6.66 -7.36 -6.81
N LEU A 351 -5.42 -7.44 -6.31
CA LEU A 351 -4.31 -6.61 -6.78
C LEU A 351 -4.18 -6.61 -8.31
N MET A 352 -3.85 -5.44 -8.88
CA MET A 352 -3.85 -5.17 -10.34
C MET A 352 -5.22 -5.27 -11.03
N ASN A 353 -6.30 -5.41 -10.27
CA ASN A 353 -7.65 -5.51 -10.80
C ASN A 353 -8.68 -4.85 -9.84
N PRO A 354 -8.54 -3.54 -9.56
CA PRO A 354 -9.49 -2.77 -8.76
C PRO A 354 -10.93 -2.89 -9.31
N PRO A 355 -11.96 -2.78 -8.45
CA PRO A 355 -13.35 -2.86 -8.87
C PRO A 355 -13.79 -1.67 -9.74
N THR A 356 -13.26 -0.47 -9.49
CA THR A 356 -13.57 0.78 -10.21
C THR A 356 -12.31 1.65 -10.37
N VAL A 357 -12.43 2.78 -11.08
CA VAL A 357 -11.37 3.78 -11.21
C VAL A 357 -11.03 4.46 -9.87
N GLU A 358 -11.97 4.48 -8.93
CA GLU A 358 -11.77 4.97 -7.55
C GLU A 358 -10.87 4.04 -6.71
N GLY A 359 -10.48 2.89 -7.24
CA GLY A 359 -9.63 1.93 -6.55
C GLY A 359 -10.42 1.01 -5.61
N TRP A 360 -9.88 0.76 -4.43
CA TRP A 360 -10.57 -0.01 -3.39
C TRP A 360 -11.03 0.88 -2.26
N HIS A 361 -12.20 0.57 -1.72
CA HIS A 361 -12.66 1.14 -0.46
C HIS A 361 -11.71 0.73 0.66
N THR A 362 -11.67 1.53 1.73
CA THR A 362 -10.70 1.34 2.82
C THR A 362 -11.38 1.32 4.19
N GLY A 363 -10.63 0.90 5.21
CA GLY A 363 -11.11 0.98 6.59
C GLY A 363 -12.04 -0.18 6.93
N GLN A 364 -13.15 0.12 7.61
CA GLN A 364 -14.11 -0.89 8.07
C GLN A 364 -14.73 -1.71 6.94
N GLU A 365 -14.75 -1.19 5.71
CA GLU A 365 -15.26 -1.92 4.54
C GLU A 365 -14.42 -3.15 4.14
N TRP A 366 -13.21 -3.29 4.69
CA TRP A 366 -12.43 -4.52 4.58
C TRP A 366 -12.96 -5.68 5.43
N ILE A 367 -13.91 -5.41 6.32
CA ILE A 367 -14.46 -6.38 7.28
C ILE A 367 -15.96 -6.51 7.04
N ASP A 368 -16.33 -7.61 6.40
CA ASP A 368 -17.68 -8.15 6.36
C ASP A 368 -17.70 -9.58 6.93
N SER A 369 -18.90 -10.18 7.04
CA SER A 369 -19.03 -11.52 7.63
C SER A 369 -18.25 -12.61 6.90
N GLY A 370 -18.04 -12.49 5.58
CA GLY A 370 -17.28 -13.43 4.78
C GLY A 370 -15.78 -13.14 4.84
N THR A 371 -15.39 -11.90 4.54
CA THR A 371 -13.96 -11.51 4.52
C THR A 371 -13.31 -11.63 5.89
N LEU A 372 -14.03 -11.40 6.99
CA LEU A 372 -13.49 -11.60 8.35
C LEU A 372 -13.12 -13.06 8.61
N VAL A 373 -13.95 -14.01 8.17
CA VAL A 373 -13.68 -15.45 8.36
C VAL A 373 -12.44 -15.86 7.58
N GLU A 374 -12.30 -15.43 6.32
CA GLU A 374 -11.11 -15.72 5.52
C GLU A 374 -9.84 -15.16 6.17
N ARG A 375 -9.90 -13.93 6.69
CA ARG A 375 -8.77 -13.28 7.40
C ARG A 375 -8.38 -14.04 8.65
N ILE A 376 -9.35 -14.42 9.48
CA ILE A 376 -9.10 -15.18 10.71
C ILE A 376 -8.52 -16.54 10.37
N ASN A 377 -9.13 -17.29 9.45
CA ASN A 377 -8.66 -18.62 9.05
C ASN A 377 -7.23 -18.57 8.53
N PHE A 378 -6.93 -17.65 7.59
CA PHE A 378 -5.59 -17.51 7.04
C PHE A 378 -4.56 -17.23 8.14
N THR A 379 -4.80 -16.21 8.97
CA THR A 379 -3.83 -15.80 10.01
C THR A 379 -3.64 -16.89 11.06
N ALA A 380 -4.72 -17.52 11.50
CA ALA A 380 -4.73 -18.63 12.44
C ALA A 380 -3.99 -19.86 11.90
N ASP A 381 -4.22 -20.24 10.65
CA ASP A 381 -3.57 -21.39 10.01
C ASP A 381 -2.06 -21.18 9.87
N GLN A 382 -1.63 -19.98 9.43
CA GLN A 382 -0.21 -19.68 9.32
C GLN A 382 0.47 -19.64 10.70
N MET A 383 -0.10 -18.96 11.68
CA MET A 383 0.53 -18.82 13.00
C MET A 383 0.45 -20.07 13.88
N GLY A 384 -0.53 -20.95 13.63
CA GLY A 384 -0.69 -22.21 14.36
C GLY A 384 0.25 -23.33 13.88
N ASN A 385 0.91 -23.16 12.73
CA ASN A 385 1.79 -24.18 12.17
C ASN A 385 3.22 -24.08 12.73
N VAL A 386 3.56 -25.01 13.62
CA VAL A 386 4.85 -25.10 14.33
C VAL A 386 6.04 -25.39 13.42
N ASP A 387 5.81 -25.83 12.18
CA ASP A 387 6.88 -26.11 11.22
C ASP A 387 7.36 -24.83 10.50
N HIS A 388 6.63 -23.72 10.61
CA HIS A 388 7.09 -22.46 10.04
C HIS A 388 8.31 -21.92 10.81
N PRO A 389 9.36 -21.43 10.11
CA PRO A 389 10.58 -20.96 10.76
C PRO A 389 10.34 -19.87 11.81
N GLY A 390 9.45 -18.91 11.52
CA GLY A 390 9.14 -17.81 12.44
C GLY A 390 8.38 -18.26 13.67
N VAL A 391 7.41 -19.19 13.53
CA VAL A 391 6.68 -19.76 14.67
C VAL A 391 7.65 -20.57 15.55
N LYS A 392 8.52 -21.36 14.94
CA LYS A 392 9.57 -22.10 15.66
C LYS A 392 10.53 -21.17 16.39
N ALA A 393 10.95 -20.08 15.77
CA ALA A 393 11.80 -19.06 16.41
C ALA A 393 11.12 -18.44 17.63
N ILE A 394 9.81 -18.15 17.56
CA ILE A 394 9.02 -17.67 18.70
C ILE A 394 8.99 -18.71 19.81
N ILE A 395 8.68 -19.98 19.49
CA ILE A 395 8.66 -21.08 20.47
C ILE A 395 10.01 -21.23 21.17
N ASP A 396 11.09 -21.27 20.41
CA ASP A 396 12.46 -21.43 20.92
C ASP A 396 12.83 -20.26 21.83
N ARG A 397 12.49 -19.03 21.43
CA ARG A 397 12.73 -17.82 22.22
C ARG A 397 11.97 -17.84 23.54
N LEU A 398 10.66 -18.06 23.52
CA LEU A 398 9.83 -18.12 24.73
C LEU A 398 10.26 -19.28 25.65
N GLY A 399 10.69 -20.40 25.07
CA GLY A 399 11.28 -21.50 25.81
C GLY A 399 12.57 -21.10 26.52
N SER A 400 13.45 -20.35 25.85
CA SER A 400 14.71 -19.86 26.43
C SER A 400 14.50 -18.80 27.52
N GLU A 401 13.42 -18.01 27.44
CA GLU A 401 13.00 -17.05 28.46
C GLU A 401 12.43 -17.74 29.71
N GLY A 402 12.19 -19.04 29.66
CA GLY A 402 11.74 -19.83 30.82
C GLY A 402 10.30 -19.51 31.24
N ILE A 403 9.43 -19.20 30.28
CA ILE A 403 8.04 -18.81 30.55
C ILE A 403 7.23 -20.00 31.08
N THR A 404 6.78 -19.92 32.34
CA THR A 404 5.99 -20.96 33.02
C THR A 404 4.59 -20.50 33.43
N GLU A 405 4.28 -19.21 33.32
CA GLU A 405 3.01 -18.64 33.75
C GLU A 405 2.13 -18.26 32.55
N PRO A 406 0.82 -18.58 32.54
CA PRO A 406 -0.09 -18.26 31.43
C PRO A 406 -0.14 -16.77 31.08
N SER A 407 -0.18 -15.90 32.09
CA SER A 407 -0.18 -14.45 31.89
C SER A 407 1.09 -13.96 31.19
N ALA A 408 2.25 -14.49 31.59
CA ALA A 408 3.53 -14.17 30.97
C ALA A 408 3.60 -14.70 29.53
N LEU A 409 3.03 -15.87 29.25
CA LEU A 409 2.95 -16.42 27.90
C LEU A 409 2.11 -15.52 26.99
N VAL A 410 0.91 -15.10 27.41
CA VAL A 410 0.06 -14.20 26.61
C VAL A 410 0.78 -12.89 26.32
N ASP A 411 1.34 -12.25 27.35
CA ASP A 411 2.01 -10.95 27.20
C ASP A 411 3.21 -11.04 26.25
N ARG A 412 3.99 -12.12 26.34
CA ARG A 412 5.15 -12.32 25.46
C ARG A 412 4.74 -12.72 24.05
N CYS A 413 3.70 -13.53 23.86
CA CYS A 413 3.17 -13.79 22.52
C CYS A 413 2.67 -12.51 21.85
N LEU A 414 1.99 -11.62 22.58
CA LEU A 414 1.57 -10.31 22.10
C LEU A 414 2.76 -9.43 21.69
N ASP A 415 3.84 -9.46 22.48
CA ASP A 415 5.09 -8.80 22.12
C ASP A 415 5.63 -9.37 20.79
N MET A 416 5.68 -10.70 20.64
CA MET A 416 6.24 -11.40 19.47
C MET A 416 5.50 -11.13 18.16
N VAL A 417 4.17 -10.93 18.21
CA VAL A 417 3.36 -10.65 17.00
C VAL A 417 3.28 -9.16 16.65
N GLY A 418 4.13 -8.32 17.26
CA GLY A 418 4.23 -6.89 16.97
C GLY A 418 3.63 -6.00 18.04
N ALA A 419 3.79 -6.36 19.31
CA ALA A 419 3.42 -5.57 20.49
C ALA A 419 1.96 -5.08 20.48
N TYR A 420 1.04 -6.03 20.32
CA TYR A 420 -0.40 -5.79 20.40
C TYR A 420 -0.87 -5.64 21.86
N SER A 421 -1.89 -4.82 22.08
CA SER A 421 -2.59 -4.73 23.36
C SER A 421 -4.00 -5.29 23.19
N LEU A 422 -4.45 -6.09 24.16
CA LEU A 422 -5.80 -6.65 24.20
C LEU A 422 -6.61 -6.04 25.35
N PRO A 423 -7.94 -5.89 25.19
CA PRO A 423 -8.83 -5.62 26.30
C PRO A 423 -8.70 -6.68 27.39
N GLU A 424 -8.93 -6.27 28.65
CA GLU A 424 -8.78 -7.16 29.82
C GLU A 424 -9.64 -8.43 29.71
N GLU A 425 -10.85 -8.30 29.16
CA GLU A 425 -11.76 -9.43 28.94
C GLU A 425 -11.18 -10.44 27.93
N THR A 426 -10.76 -10.00 26.75
CA THR A 426 -10.12 -10.86 25.73
C THR A 426 -8.86 -11.53 26.29
N ARG A 427 -8.05 -10.78 27.03
CA ARG A 427 -6.84 -11.30 27.68
C ARG A 427 -7.18 -12.38 28.72
N ALA A 428 -8.22 -12.19 29.52
CA ALA A 428 -8.66 -13.17 30.51
C ALA A 428 -9.14 -14.49 29.87
N TYR A 429 -9.86 -14.42 28.73
CA TYR A 429 -10.26 -15.62 27.99
C TYR A 429 -9.07 -16.42 27.47
N LEU A 430 -8.03 -15.74 26.95
CA LEU A 430 -6.80 -16.42 26.52
C LEU A 430 -6.09 -17.12 27.68
N MET A 431 -6.03 -16.48 28.85
CA MET A 431 -5.43 -17.07 30.04
C MET A 431 -6.18 -18.32 30.51
N ASP A 432 -7.52 -18.25 30.61
CA ASP A 432 -8.36 -19.40 30.99
C ASP A 432 -8.25 -20.55 29.97
N HIS A 433 -8.04 -20.24 28.69
CA HIS A 433 -7.77 -21.26 27.68
C HIS A 433 -6.42 -21.96 27.92
N ILE A 434 -5.34 -21.20 28.15
CA ILE A 434 -4.00 -21.74 28.40
C ILE A 434 -3.97 -22.59 29.67
N ASP A 435 -4.64 -22.16 30.74
CA ASP A 435 -4.75 -22.92 32.00
C ASP A 435 -5.36 -24.32 31.79
N LYS A 436 -6.26 -24.46 30.81
CA LYS A 436 -6.88 -25.74 30.44
C LYS A 436 -6.03 -26.58 29.50
N SER A 437 -5.05 -25.98 28.81
CA SER A 437 -4.19 -26.65 27.83
C SER A 437 -3.03 -27.45 28.45
N GLY A 438 -2.81 -27.33 29.76
CA GLY A 438 -1.85 -28.14 30.52
C GLY A 438 -0.70 -27.33 31.11
N GLU A 439 0.29 -28.03 31.69
CA GLU A 439 1.41 -27.39 32.37
C GLU A 439 2.41 -26.79 31.38
N LEU A 440 2.73 -25.50 31.53
CA LEU A 440 3.74 -24.79 30.74
C LEU A 440 5.16 -25.23 31.14
N LYS A 441 5.72 -26.18 30.38
CA LYS A 441 7.08 -26.70 30.58
C LYS A 441 7.99 -26.31 29.42
N PRO A 442 8.78 -25.22 29.52
CA PRO A 442 9.75 -24.85 28.50
C PRO A 442 10.62 -26.05 28.05
N GLY A 443 10.73 -26.24 26.74
CA GLY A 443 11.48 -27.34 26.13
C GLY A 443 10.75 -28.69 26.04
N SER A 444 9.50 -28.81 26.52
CA SER A 444 8.67 -29.98 26.22
C SER A 444 8.05 -29.87 24.82
N GLU A 445 7.70 -31.01 24.23
CA GLU A 445 6.94 -31.05 22.96
C GLU A 445 5.58 -30.35 23.10
N SER A 446 4.92 -30.47 24.26
CA SER A 446 3.64 -29.81 24.53
C SER A 446 3.73 -28.29 24.59
N PHE A 447 4.89 -27.73 24.98
CA PHE A 447 5.08 -26.28 25.08
C PHE A 447 4.94 -25.59 23.73
N GLY A 448 5.57 -26.14 22.68
CA GLY A 448 5.46 -25.60 21.33
C GLY A 448 4.01 -25.58 20.83
N GLY A 449 3.24 -26.63 21.12
CA GLY A 449 1.81 -26.69 20.80
C GLY A 449 0.98 -25.62 21.53
N ILE A 450 1.24 -25.40 22.83
CA ILE A 450 0.52 -24.38 23.62
C ILE A 450 0.87 -22.96 23.13
N VAL A 451 2.15 -22.70 22.81
CA VAL A 451 2.58 -21.42 22.24
C VAL A 451 1.89 -21.17 20.89
N ALA A 452 1.90 -22.15 19.98
CA ALA A 452 1.27 -22.01 18.67
C ALA A 452 -0.25 -21.80 18.76
N GLN A 453 -0.94 -22.52 19.66
CA GLN A 453 -2.36 -22.28 19.95
C GLN A 453 -2.60 -20.88 20.50
N THR A 454 -1.73 -20.39 21.38
CA THR A 454 -1.83 -19.02 21.92
C THR A 454 -1.67 -17.97 20.82
N LEU A 455 -0.67 -18.14 19.93
CA LEU A 455 -0.47 -17.27 18.77
C LEU A 455 -1.69 -17.30 17.83
N GLN A 456 -2.23 -18.49 17.57
CA GLN A 456 -3.42 -18.70 16.74
C GLN A 456 -4.63 -17.92 17.29
N LEU A 457 -4.87 -18.00 18.60
CA LEU A 457 -5.97 -17.27 19.24
C LEU A 457 -5.74 -15.76 19.24
N ILE A 458 -4.51 -15.29 19.42
CA ILE A 458 -4.16 -13.86 19.37
C ILE A 458 -4.43 -13.28 17.97
N VAL A 459 -4.01 -13.95 16.90
CA VAL A 459 -4.21 -13.41 15.54
C VAL A 459 -5.66 -13.53 15.06
N ALA A 460 -6.46 -14.36 15.72
CA ALA A 460 -7.90 -14.46 15.49
C ALA A 460 -8.71 -13.36 16.19
N THR A 461 -8.10 -12.50 17.02
CA THR A 461 -8.85 -11.44 17.71
C THR A 461 -9.19 -10.26 16.79
N GLN A 462 -10.15 -9.46 17.23
CA GLN A 462 -10.52 -8.22 16.54
C GLN A 462 -9.34 -7.24 16.49
N GLU A 463 -8.59 -7.11 17.59
CA GLU A 463 -7.46 -6.18 17.70
C GLU A 463 -6.37 -6.49 16.68
N TYR A 464 -6.15 -7.77 16.36
CA TYR A 464 -5.20 -8.15 15.33
C TYR A 464 -5.63 -7.65 13.94
N GLN A 465 -6.89 -7.29 13.67
CA GLN A 465 -7.28 -6.73 12.38
C GLN A 465 -6.83 -5.27 12.19
N PHE A 466 -6.42 -4.60 13.27
CA PHE A 466 -6.01 -3.20 13.26
C PHE A 466 -4.48 -3.07 13.22
N ALA A 467 -4.02 -1.97 12.64
CA ALA A 467 -2.62 -1.59 12.50
C ALA A 467 -2.30 -0.37 13.35
#